data_AF-A0A5U0JD89-F1
#
_entry.id   AF-A0A5U0JD89-F1
#
_cell.length_a   1.000
_cell.length_b   1.000
_cell.length_c   1.000
_cell.angle_alpha   90.00
_cell.angle_beta   90.00
_cell.angle_gamma   90.00
#
_symmetry.space_group_name_H-M   'P 1'
#
loop_
_entity.id
_entity.type
_entity.pdbx_description
1 polymer ?
#
loop_
_entity_poly.entity_id
_entity_poly.type
_entity_poly.pdbx_seq_one_letter_code
_entity_poly.pdbx_strand_id
1 'polypeptide(L)'
;MSNYTEDNLFDSKSKKDVQNCIAAGIDINTLNERGENALFGCDSIGALKAMIEAGIELNHTDCYGNNALFSRKSPRALGLLIKSGINVHHKNNKGQSCLHWQHYDIDCAELLINAGIDIHSTDNEGQTLLYNLHDHNIFDYWVNKGCDINHRDYNGKAVLELPTDDEWWVYDFSINALKRHVDRIDSTPVLFKHISSAALPLIALLHEKGRNILIAEHCTFALYVKNMKSFFTSLKKHTDISHVQFYNCYHDRHIGAYTGIETVKWLIRNGIRVDDDILRQRADSDKVFDYITGREKKDFLKIMKPEIIHSPKRKRM
;
A
#
# COMPACT_ATOMS: atom_id res chain seq x y z
N MET A 1 38.95 27.43 -33.05
CA MET A 1 38.57 26.17 -32.36
C MET A 1 37.13 26.35 -31.91
N SER A 2 36.21 25.50 -32.34
CA SER A 2 34.81 25.64 -31.92
C SER A 2 34.71 25.31 -30.43
N ASN A 3 33.98 26.12 -29.66
CA ASN A 3 33.76 25.92 -28.21
C ASN A 3 32.73 24.81 -27.93
N TYR A 4 32.66 23.77 -28.78
CA TYR A 4 31.70 22.69 -28.60
C TYR A 4 32.29 21.65 -27.63
N THR A 5 31.59 21.41 -26.52
CA THR A 5 31.84 20.32 -25.57
C THR A 5 30.78 19.24 -25.74
N GLU A 6 31.01 18.07 -25.16
CA GLU A 6 30.04 16.97 -25.14
C GLU A 6 28.67 17.40 -24.60
N ASP A 7 28.66 18.30 -23.60
CA ASP A 7 27.44 18.88 -23.02
C ASP A 7 26.51 19.50 -24.08
N ASN A 8 27.07 20.09 -25.15
CA ASN A 8 26.25 20.67 -26.21
C ASN A 8 25.39 19.64 -26.94
N LEU A 9 25.82 18.38 -27.00
CA LEU A 9 25.02 17.31 -27.57
C LEU A 9 23.82 17.00 -26.68
N PHE A 10 24.02 16.93 -25.36
CA PHE A 10 22.95 16.71 -24.37
C PHE A 10 21.94 17.87 -24.32
N ASP A 11 22.41 19.10 -24.55
CA ASP A 11 21.58 20.31 -24.58
C ASP A 11 20.93 20.61 -25.93
N SER A 12 21.09 19.72 -26.93
CA SER A 12 20.61 19.96 -28.29
C SER A 12 19.09 20.11 -28.37
N LYS A 13 18.62 21.23 -28.95
CA LYS A 13 17.19 21.56 -29.09
C LYS A 13 16.71 21.52 -30.53
N SER A 14 17.61 21.32 -31.49
CA SER A 14 17.28 21.29 -32.91
C SER A 14 18.17 20.31 -33.68
N LYS A 15 17.74 19.97 -34.90
CA LYS A 15 18.57 19.21 -35.85
C LYS A 15 19.91 19.90 -36.11
N LYS A 16 19.93 21.25 -36.12
CA LYS A 16 21.14 22.02 -36.38
C LYS A 16 22.16 21.90 -35.26
N ASP A 17 21.70 21.83 -34.00
CA ASP A 17 22.58 21.66 -32.84
C ASP A 17 23.31 20.32 -32.91
N VAL A 18 22.55 19.24 -33.16
CA VAL A 18 23.11 17.88 -33.32
C VAL A 18 24.12 17.83 -34.47
N GLN A 19 23.77 18.42 -35.62
CA GLN A 19 24.67 18.50 -36.78
C GLN A 19 25.94 19.29 -36.48
N ASN A 20 25.85 20.38 -35.72
CA ASN A 20 27.02 21.17 -35.35
C ASN A 20 27.92 20.41 -34.36
N CYS A 21 27.35 19.64 -33.42
CA CYS A 21 28.11 18.80 -32.50
C CYS A 21 28.89 17.72 -33.27
N ILE A 22 28.23 17.00 -34.18
CA ILE A 22 28.87 15.99 -35.03
C ILE A 22 29.95 16.62 -35.91
N ALA A 23 29.70 17.80 -36.50
CA ALA A 23 30.68 18.53 -37.30
C ALA A 23 31.89 19.02 -36.49
N ALA A 24 31.71 19.21 -35.17
CA ALA A 24 32.79 19.52 -34.24
C ALA A 24 33.58 18.28 -33.79
N GLY A 25 33.20 17.08 -34.25
CA GLY A 25 33.87 15.81 -33.92
C GLY A 25 33.37 15.15 -32.63
N ILE A 26 32.25 15.59 -32.07
CA ILE A 26 31.63 14.94 -30.91
C ILE A 26 31.02 13.62 -31.35
N ASP A 27 31.36 12.54 -30.64
CA ASP A 27 30.73 11.24 -30.83
C ASP A 27 29.25 11.30 -30.40
N ILE A 28 28.37 10.84 -31.30
CA ILE A 28 26.93 10.79 -31.05
C ILE A 28 26.57 9.88 -29.85
N ASN A 29 27.44 8.93 -29.53
CA ASN A 29 27.30 7.98 -28.42
C ASN A 29 28.07 8.38 -27.17
N THR A 30 28.56 9.63 -27.07
CA THR A 30 29.20 10.06 -25.84
C THR A 30 28.24 9.99 -24.65
N LEU A 31 28.80 9.73 -23.47
CA LEU A 31 28.05 9.46 -22.26
C LEU A 31 28.35 10.51 -21.19
N ASN A 32 27.32 10.91 -20.44
CA ASN A 32 27.52 11.76 -19.27
C ASN A 32 27.98 10.93 -18.05
N GLU A 33 28.16 11.59 -16.89
CA GLU A 33 28.62 10.95 -15.65
C GLU A 33 27.66 9.86 -15.11
N ARG A 34 26.40 9.85 -15.54
CA ARG A 34 25.40 8.82 -15.19
C ARG A 34 25.41 7.65 -16.19
N GLY A 35 26.32 7.68 -17.16
CA GLY A 35 26.35 6.74 -18.26
C GLY A 35 25.16 6.92 -19.20
N GLU A 36 24.53 8.08 -19.26
CA GLU A 36 23.42 8.34 -20.19
C GLU A 36 23.97 8.86 -21.51
N ASN A 37 23.41 8.43 -22.64
CA ASN A 37 23.62 9.12 -23.92
C ASN A 37 22.62 10.29 -24.09
N ALA A 38 22.78 11.09 -25.14
CA ALA A 38 21.98 12.29 -25.34
C ALA A 38 20.46 12.05 -25.48
N LEU A 39 20.01 10.82 -25.77
CA LEU A 39 18.58 10.52 -25.81
C LEU A 39 17.90 10.74 -24.47
N PHE A 40 18.56 10.42 -23.34
CA PHE A 40 17.99 10.38 -21.98
C PHE A 40 17.38 11.71 -21.50
N GLY A 41 17.89 12.84 -22.00
CA GLY A 41 17.40 14.18 -21.66
C GLY A 41 16.70 14.92 -22.81
N CYS A 42 16.69 14.37 -24.02
CA CYS A 42 16.21 15.11 -25.19
C CYS A 42 14.69 15.04 -25.34
N ASP A 43 13.99 16.16 -25.10
CA ASP A 43 12.56 16.30 -25.38
C ASP A 43 12.25 16.95 -26.74
N SER A 44 13.26 17.57 -27.38
CA SER A 44 13.07 18.19 -28.69
C SER A 44 12.97 17.13 -29.79
N ILE A 45 11.81 17.05 -30.42
CA ILE A 45 11.56 16.13 -31.54
C ILE A 45 12.54 16.34 -32.70
N GLY A 46 12.95 17.59 -32.96
CA GLY A 46 13.90 17.89 -34.03
C GLY A 46 15.30 17.34 -33.74
N ALA A 47 15.77 17.51 -32.51
CA ALA A 47 17.05 16.97 -32.07
C ALA A 47 16.99 15.43 -31.94
N LEU A 48 15.94 14.88 -31.34
CA LEU A 48 15.77 13.43 -31.17
C LEU A 48 15.82 12.70 -32.52
N LYS A 49 15.08 13.19 -33.53
CA LYS A 49 15.14 12.64 -34.89
C LYS A 49 16.55 12.71 -35.48
N ALA A 50 17.23 13.85 -35.31
CA ALA A 50 18.58 14.02 -35.83
C ALA A 50 19.59 13.08 -35.14
N MET A 51 19.46 12.84 -33.84
CA MET A 51 20.30 11.89 -33.10
C MET A 51 20.07 10.46 -33.60
N ILE A 52 18.82 10.06 -33.79
CA ILE A 52 18.44 8.75 -34.35
C ILE A 52 18.97 8.59 -35.79
N GLU A 53 18.77 9.60 -36.64
CA GLU A 53 19.32 9.63 -38.01
C GLU A 53 20.86 9.56 -38.03
N ALA A 54 21.52 10.09 -36.99
CA ALA A 54 22.97 10.06 -36.84
C ALA A 54 23.52 8.74 -36.25
N GLY A 55 22.65 7.77 -35.93
CA GLY A 55 23.08 6.45 -35.45
C GLY A 55 23.41 6.40 -33.95
N ILE A 56 22.73 7.21 -33.13
CA ILE A 56 22.81 7.06 -31.68
C ILE A 56 22.32 5.66 -31.24
N GLU A 57 23.00 5.06 -30.26
CA GLU A 57 22.66 3.75 -29.72
C GLU A 57 21.33 3.85 -28.95
N LEU A 58 20.28 3.34 -29.57
CA LEU A 58 18.91 3.50 -29.10
C LEU A 58 18.62 2.72 -27.82
N ASN A 59 19.27 1.56 -27.64
CA ASN A 59 19.08 0.67 -26.50
C ASN A 59 20.15 0.83 -25.42
N HIS A 60 20.93 1.92 -25.47
CA HIS A 60 21.91 2.23 -24.44
C HIS A 60 21.26 2.33 -23.07
N THR A 61 21.99 1.90 -22.03
CA THR A 61 21.53 1.94 -20.65
C THR A 61 22.41 2.80 -19.76
N ASP A 62 21.80 3.55 -18.86
CA ASP A 62 22.50 4.30 -17.81
C ASP A 62 23.11 3.39 -16.72
N CYS A 63 23.73 3.99 -15.70
CA CYS A 63 24.32 3.26 -14.58
C CYS A 63 23.32 2.48 -13.71
N TYR A 64 22.02 2.75 -13.83
CA TYR A 64 20.94 1.99 -13.19
C TYR A 64 20.37 0.89 -14.09
N GLY A 65 20.91 0.75 -15.30
CA GLY A 65 20.40 -0.15 -16.32
C GLY A 65 19.11 0.35 -16.96
N ASN A 66 18.72 1.62 -16.82
CA ASN A 66 17.55 2.16 -17.50
C ASN A 66 17.90 2.49 -18.94
N ASN A 67 17.01 2.22 -19.90
CA ASN A 67 17.10 2.85 -21.22
C ASN A 67 16.37 4.21 -21.23
N ALA A 68 16.43 4.94 -22.36
CA ALA A 68 15.87 6.29 -22.47
C ALA A 68 14.34 6.40 -22.21
N LEU A 69 13.59 5.28 -22.22
CA LEU A 69 12.14 5.28 -21.92
C LEU A 69 11.82 5.59 -20.46
N PHE A 70 12.71 5.22 -19.52
CA PHE A 70 12.44 5.31 -18.09
C PHE A 70 12.31 6.76 -17.60
N SER A 71 13.00 7.70 -18.26
CA SER A 71 13.05 9.12 -17.88
C SER A 71 12.11 10.03 -18.68
N ARG A 72 11.29 9.49 -19.59
CA ARG A 72 10.44 10.31 -20.47
C ARG A 72 9.39 11.09 -19.68
N LYS A 73 9.12 12.32 -20.13
CA LYS A 73 7.99 13.14 -19.67
C LYS A 73 7.11 13.64 -20.81
N SER A 74 7.57 13.50 -22.05
CA SER A 74 6.86 13.94 -23.24
C SER A 74 6.28 12.73 -23.97
N PRO A 75 4.94 12.58 -24.03
CA PRO A 75 4.29 11.52 -24.82
C PRO A 75 4.75 11.53 -26.29
N ARG A 76 5.03 12.72 -26.84
CA ARG A 76 5.50 12.86 -28.23
C ARG A 76 6.92 12.33 -28.43
N ALA A 77 7.84 12.62 -27.52
CA ALA A 77 9.20 12.09 -27.58
C ALA A 77 9.21 10.59 -27.32
N LEU A 78 8.45 10.14 -26.32
CA LEU A 78 8.24 8.72 -26.02
C LEU A 78 7.74 7.94 -27.24
N GLY A 79 6.66 8.42 -27.87
CA GLY A 79 6.08 7.79 -29.05
C GLY A 79 7.04 7.76 -30.25
N LEU A 80 7.95 8.73 -30.38
CA LEU A 80 8.99 8.71 -31.41
C LEU A 80 10.04 7.63 -31.12
N LEU A 81 10.52 7.49 -29.88
CA LEU A 81 11.47 6.44 -29.51
C LEU A 81 10.88 5.05 -29.73
N ILE A 82 9.64 4.82 -29.28
CA ILE A 82 8.90 3.56 -29.51
C ILE A 82 8.84 3.23 -31.01
N LYS A 83 8.43 4.19 -31.84
CA LYS A 83 8.39 4.01 -33.31
C LYS A 83 9.74 3.77 -33.95
N SER A 84 10.82 4.20 -33.29
CA SER A 84 12.19 4.02 -33.77
C SER A 84 12.80 2.68 -33.37
N GLY A 85 12.05 1.83 -32.64
CA GLY A 85 12.47 0.47 -32.31
C GLY A 85 13.26 0.34 -31.00
N ILE A 86 13.14 1.30 -30.09
CA ILE A 86 13.70 1.15 -28.74
C ILE A 86 13.02 -0.02 -28.02
N ASN A 87 13.80 -0.78 -27.25
CA ASN A 87 13.29 -1.94 -26.52
C ASN A 87 12.36 -1.52 -25.38
N VAL A 88 11.06 -1.59 -25.62
CA VAL A 88 10.01 -1.30 -24.63
C VAL A 88 9.93 -2.35 -23.50
N HIS A 89 10.43 -3.57 -23.74
CA HIS A 89 10.41 -4.66 -22.77
C HIS A 89 11.66 -4.69 -21.87
N HIS A 90 12.52 -3.68 -21.98
CA HIS A 90 13.74 -3.58 -21.19
C HIS A 90 13.43 -3.53 -19.69
N LYS A 91 14.25 -4.22 -18.90
CA LYS A 91 14.22 -4.18 -17.44
C LYS A 91 15.53 -3.61 -16.92
N ASN A 92 15.42 -2.69 -15.96
CA ASN A 92 16.60 -2.09 -15.33
C ASN A 92 17.26 -3.04 -14.31
N ASN A 93 18.29 -2.57 -13.62
CA ASN A 93 19.04 -3.39 -12.65
C ASN A 93 18.18 -3.85 -11.45
N LYS A 94 17.01 -3.24 -11.23
CA LYS A 94 16.03 -3.66 -10.22
C LYS A 94 14.93 -4.57 -10.79
N GLY A 95 15.02 -4.98 -12.07
CA GLY A 95 14.00 -5.78 -12.73
C GLY A 95 12.76 -4.98 -13.15
N GLN A 96 12.77 -3.66 -12.97
CA GLN A 96 11.63 -2.79 -13.27
C GLN A 96 11.55 -2.53 -14.76
N SER A 97 10.35 -2.61 -15.33
CA SER A 97 10.04 -2.09 -16.66
C SER A 97 9.88 -0.56 -16.61
N CYS A 98 9.93 0.12 -17.75
CA CYS A 98 9.71 1.57 -17.78
C CYS A 98 8.30 1.98 -17.28
N LEU A 99 7.31 1.07 -17.31
CA LEU A 99 5.99 1.32 -16.76
C LEU A 99 6.01 1.54 -15.24
N HIS A 100 6.92 0.89 -14.52
CA HIS A 100 7.13 1.12 -13.08
C HIS A 100 7.57 2.55 -12.77
N TRP A 101 8.13 3.27 -13.75
CA TRP A 101 8.55 4.67 -13.60
C TRP A 101 7.53 5.67 -14.15
N GLN A 102 6.72 5.24 -15.13
CA GLN A 102 5.77 6.07 -15.85
C GLN A 102 4.33 5.93 -15.34
N HIS A 103 4.11 5.21 -14.24
CA HIS A 103 2.76 4.85 -13.78
C HIS A 103 1.89 6.03 -13.30
N TYR A 104 2.48 7.20 -13.03
CA TYR A 104 1.73 8.44 -12.71
C TYR A 104 1.33 9.26 -13.95
N ASP A 105 2.03 9.10 -15.09
CA ASP A 105 1.71 9.81 -16.33
C ASP A 105 0.87 8.89 -17.22
N ILE A 106 -0.45 9.05 -17.16
CA ILE A 106 -1.40 8.19 -17.89
C ILE A 106 -1.21 8.28 -19.41
N ASP A 107 -0.84 9.44 -19.96
CA ASP A 107 -0.63 9.60 -21.40
C ASP A 107 0.59 8.80 -21.86
N CYS A 108 1.69 8.89 -21.10
CA CYS A 108 2.88 8.07 -21.35
C CYS A 108 2.63 6.58 -21.12
N ALA A 109 1.91 6.24 -20.05
CA ALA A 109 1.55 4.86 -19.72
C ALA A 109 0.70 4.21 -20.82
N GLU A 110 -0.30 4.91 -21.37
CA GLU A 110 -1.12 4.39 -22.48
C GLU A 110 -0.29 4.15 -23.75
N LEU A 111 0.69 5.01 -24.04
CA LEU A 111 1.61 4.77 -25.17
C LEU A 111 2.43 3.49 -24.96
N LEU A 112 2.92 3.25 -23.75
CA LEU A 112 3.66 2.03 -23.41
C LEU A 112 2.77 0.78 -23.46
N ILE A 113 1.53 0.86 -22.95
CA ILE A 113 0.54 -0.23 -23.02
C ILE A 113 0.24 -0.57 -24.48
N ASN A 114 0.00 0.44 -25.33
CA ASN A 114 -0.24 0.23 -26.76
C ASN A 114 0.98 -0.31 -27.50
N ALA A 115 2.19 -0.12 -26.96
CA ALA A 115 3.42 -0.74 -27.45
C ALA A 115 3.63 -2.19 -26.96
N GLY A 116 2.69 -2.74 -26.18
CA GLY A 116 2.69 -4.12 -25.74
C GLY A 116 3.43 -4.38 -24.42
N ILE A 117 3.72 -3.34 -23.62
CA ILE A 117 4.33 -3.56 -22.31
C ILE A 117 3.41 -4.39 -21.41
N ASP A 118 4.00 -5.28 -20.61
CA ASP A 118 3.25 -6.10 -19.67
C ASP A 118 2.89 -5.29 -18.40
N ILE A 119 1.60 -5.02 -18.22
CA ILE A 119 1.06 -4.34 -17.04
C ILE A 119 1.17 -5.18 -15.75
N HIS A 120 1.40 -6.48 -15.90
CA HIS A 120 1.57 -7.42 -14.79
C HIS A 120 3.05 -7.69 -14.48
N SER A 121 3.97 -7.01 -15.19
CA SER A 121 5.40 -7.19 -14.95
C SER A 121 5.76 -6.89 -13.50
N THR A 122 6.59 -7.75 -12.92
CA THR A 122 7.16 -7.54 -11.59
C THR A 122 8.63 -7.17 -11.66
N ASP A 123 9.08 -6.43 -10.65
CA ASP A 123 10.49 -6.17 -10.40
C ASP A 123 11.20 -7.34 -9.68
N ASN A 124 12.45 -7.15 -9.26
CA ASN A 124 13.25 -8.19 -8.59
C ASN A 124 12.75 -8.54 -7.18
N GLU A 125 11.92 -7.70 -6.57
CA GLU A 125 11.25 -8.00 -5.28
C GLU A 125 9.90 -8.70 -5.50
N GLY A 126 9.50 -8.89 -6.76
CA GLY A 126 8.19 -9.41 -7.11
C GLY A 126 7.10 -8.35 -7.02
N GLN A 127 7.44 -7.06 -6.97
CA GLN A 127 6.47 -5.97 -6.86
C GLN A 127 5.95 -5.57 -8.24
N THR A 128 4.64 -5.36 -8.35
CA THR A 128 3.99 -4.77 -9.54
C THR A 128 4.03 -3.24 -9.45
N LEU A 129 3.62 -2.53 -10.52
CA LEU A 129 3.52 -1.07 -10.52
C LEU A 129 2.55 -0.50 -9.47
N LEU A 130 1.67 -1.33 -8.87
CA LEU A 130 0.77 -0.86 -7.83
C LEU A 130 1.51 -0.63 -6.49
N TYR A 131 2.70 -1.20 -6.32
CA TYR A 131 3.52 -0.96 -5.14
C TYR A 131 4.07 0.47 -5.18
N ASN A 132 3.96 1.18 -4.05
CA ASN A 132 4.35 2.59 -3.87
C ASN A 132 3.51 3.61 -4.67
N LEU A 133 2.31 3.20 -5.11
CA LEU A 133 1.34 4.09 -5.73
C LEU A 133 0.35 4.63 -4.70
N HIS A 134 0.38 5.93 -4.44
CA HIS A 134 -0.39 6.56 -3.35
C HIS A 134 -1.34 7.68 -3.81
N ASP A 135 -1.66 7.73 -5.11
CA ASP A 135 -2.75 8.53 -5.64
C ASP A 135 -3.95 7.64 -5.94
N HIS A 136 -5.11 7.97 -5.37
CA HIS A 136 -6.31 7.15 -5.53
C HIS A 136 -6.82 7.06 -6.97
N ASN A 137 -6.76 8.16 -7.73
CA ASN A 137 -7.27 8.17 -9.09
C ASN A 137 -6.38 7.34 -10.01
N ILE A 138 -5.06 7.45 -9.84
CA ILE A 138 -4.09 6.66 -10.59
C ILE A 138 -4.18 5.18 -10.18
N PHE A 139 -4.31 4.89 -8.87
CA PHE A 139 -4.50 3.51 -8.39
C PHE A 139 -5.77 2.89 -8.98
N ASP A 140 -6.90 3.61 -8.91
CA ASP A 140 -8.17 3.16 -9.48
C ASP A 140 -8.05 2.90 -10.99
N TYR A 141 -7.33 3.75 -11.73
CA TYR A 141 -7.05 3.54 -13.14
C TYR A 141 -6.33 2.21 -13.40
N TRP A 142 -5.26 1.91 -12.66
CA TRP A 142 -4.49 0.67 -12.86
C TRP A 142 -5.27 -0.58 -12.47
N VAL A 143 -6.04 -0.52 -11.40
CA VAL A 143 -6.96 -1.60 -11.00
C VAL A 143 -8.03 -1.83 -12.08
N ASN A 144 -8.54 -0.76 -12.68
CA ASN A 144 -9.50 -0.86 -13.78
C ASN A 144 -8.88 -1.38 -15.09
N LYS A 145 -7.58 -1.16 -15.32
CA LYS A 145 -6.81 -1.79 -16.40
C LYS A 145 -6.51 -3.27 -16.16
N GLY A 146 -6.81 -3.80 -14.98
CA GLY A 146 -6.69 -5.22 -14.66
C GLY A 146 -5.51 -5.56 -13.75
N CYS A 147 -4.80 -4.58 -13.18
CA CYS A 147 -3.77 -4.87 -12.19
C CYS A 147 -4.38 -5.50 -10.93
N ASP A 148 -3.72 -6.54 -10.40
CA ASP A 148 -4.22 -7.29 -9.27
C ASP A 148 -3.88 -6.63 -7.93
N ILE A 149 -4.91 -6.23 -7.19
CA ILE A 149 -4.78 -5.63 -5.85
C ILE A 149 -4.39 -6.66 -4.78
N ASN A 150 -4.55 -7.95 -5.05
CA ASN A 150 -4.26 -9.04 -4.13
C ASN A 150 -2.83 -9.58 -4.31
N HIS A 151 -2.09 -9.05 -5.30
CA HIS A 151 -0.73 -9.49 -5.60
C HIS A 151 0.17 -9.38 -4.37
N ARG A 152 1.00 -10.40 -4.17
CA ARG A 152 2.01 -10.44 -3.11
C ARG A 152 3.41 -10.50 -3.69
N ASP A 153 4.29 -9.68 -3.13
CA ASP A 153 5.70 -9.69 -3.46
C ASP A 153 6.38 -10.98 -2.93
N TYR A 154 7.68 -11.14 -3.19
CA TYR A 154 8.41 -12.34 -2.75
C TYR A 154 8.56 -12.45 -1.22
N ASN A 155 8.32 -11.37 -0.48
CA ASN A 155 8.27 -11.37 0.98
C ASN A 155 6.85 -11.64 1.52
N GLY A 156 5.87 -11.84 0.63
CA GLY A 156 4.47 -12.03 0.99
C GLY A 156 3.76 -10.72 1.36
N LYS A 157 4.37 -9.55 1.19
CA LYS A 157 3.70 -8.25 1.37
C LYS A 157 2.66 -8.08 0.28
N ALA A 158 1.46 -7.62 0.63
CA ALA A 158 0.41 -7.33 -0.35
C ALA A 158 0.50 -5.87 -0.83
N VAL A 159 -0.06 -5.57 -2.02
CA VAL A 159 -0.13 -4.21 -2.57
C VAL A 159 -0.71 -3.20 -1.56
N LEU A 160 -1.83 -3.56 -0.92
CA LEU A 160 -2.51 -2.74 0.08
C LEU A 160 -2.32 -3.32 1.50
N GLU A 161 -1.08 -3.42 1.96
CA GLU A 161 -0.81 -3.72 3.38
C GLU A 161 -1.16 -2.51 4.27
N LEU A 162 -1.81 -2.77 5.42
CA LEU A 162 -2.07 -1.75 6.44
C LEU A 162 -0.84 -1.62 7.36
N PRO A 163 -0.11 -0.49 7.32
CA PRO A 163 1.09 -0.31 8.15
C PRO A 163 0.73 -0.15 9.64
N THR A 164 1.71 -0.41 10.52
CA THR A 164 1.55 -0.31 11.98
C THR A 164 1.97 1.03 12.57
N ASP A 165 2.81 1.79 11.87
CA ASP A 165 3.59 2.92 12.42
C ASP A 165 3.35 4.23 11.63
N ASP A 166 4.21 5.25 11.83
CA ASP A 166 4.13 6.68 11.45
C ASP A 166 3.71 7.04 10.00
N GLU A 167 3.46 6.07 9.14
CA GLU A 167 2.91 6.20 7.80
C GLU A 167 1.38 6.32 7.79
N TRP A 168 0.84 7.22 8.63
CA TRP A 168 -0.60 7.47 8.75
C TRP A 168 -1.28 7.77 7.40
N TRP A 169 -0.54 8.40 6.49
CA TRP A 169 -1.01 8.71 5.14
C TRP A 169 -1.11 7.46 4.25
N VAL A 170 -0.17 6.52 4.35
CA VAL A 170 -0.24 5.21 3.67
C VAL A 170 -1.36 4.36 4.26
N TYR A 171 -1.55 4.42 5.57
CA TYR A 171 -2.67 3.75 6.23
C TYR A 171 -4.02 4.27 5.71
N ASP A 172 -4.23 5.59 5.68
CA ASP A 172 -5.47 6.18 5.18
C ASP A 172 -5.68 5.87 3.69
N PHE A 173 -4.62 5.97 2.88
CA PHE A 173 -4.65 5.55 1.49
C PHE A 173 -5.11 4.09 1.36
N SER A 174 -4.48 3.16 2.09
CA SER A 174 -4.78 1.74 1.99
C SER A 174 -6.20 1.41 2.44
N ILE A 175 -6.68 2.03 3.53
CA ILE A 175 -8.08 1.90 3.97
C ILE A 175 -9.03 2.37 2.88
N ASN A 176 -8.78 3.53 2.28
CA ASN A 176 -9.67 4.09 1.26
C ASN A 176 -9.61 3.33 -0.07
N ALA A 177 -8.44 2.82 -0.47
CA ALA A 177 -8.28 1.97 -1.65
C ALA A 177 -9.02 0.63 -1.46
N LEU A 178 -8.85 -0.04 -0.31
CA LEU A 178 -9.58 -1.27 0.02
C LEU A 178 -11.09 -1.06 0.04
N LYS A 179 -11.57 0.09 0.56
CA LYS A 179 -13.01 0.44 0.54
C LYS A 179 -13.54 0.59 -0.88
N ARG A 180 -12.81 1.27 -1.77
CA ARG A 180 -13.21 1.49 -3.17
C ARG A 180 -13.24 0.20 -3.98
N HIS A 181 -12.35 -0.74 -3.68
CA HIS A 181 -12.19 -1.99 -4.41
C HIS A 181 -12.56 -3.24 -3.62
N VAL A 182 -13.47 -3.14 -2.64
CA VAL A 182 -13.84 -4.26 -1.76
C VAL A 182 -14.34 -5.51 -2.51
N ASP A 183 -14.96 -5.29 -3.67
CA ASP A 183 -15.48 -6.35 -4.52
C ASP A 183 -14.37 -7.12 -5.26
N ARG A 184 -13.16 -6.55 -5.36
CA ARG A 184 -11.96 -7.15 -5.96
C ARG A 184 -11.03 -7.83 -4.96
N ILE A 185 -11.28 -7.69 -3.66
CA ILE A 185 -10.53 -8.39 -2.62
C ILE A 185 -10.89 -9.88 -2.70
N ASP A 186 -9.88 -10.74 -2.74
CA ASP A 186 -10.06 -12.19 -2.79
C ASP A 186 -10.45 -12.78 -1.41
N SER A 187 -10.24 -14.09 -1.21
CA SER A 187 -10.49 -14.74 0.08
C SER A 187 -9.39 -14.52 1.12
N THR A 188 -8.30 -13.86 0.74
CA THR A 188 -7.16 -13.63 1.60
C THR A 188 -7.56 -12.67 2.73
N PRO A 189 -7.21 -12.97 4.00
CA PRO A 189 -7.58 -12.11 5.10
C PRO A 189 -6.97 -10.71 4.97
N VAL A 190 -7.81 -9.68 5.15
CA VAL A 190 -7.34 -8.32 5.38
C VAL A 190 -6.84 -8.24 6.82
N LEU A 191 -5.52 -8.14 6.99
CA LEU A 191 -4.86 -8.14 8.29
C LEU A 191 -4.76 -6.71 8.86
N PHE A 192 -5.42 -6.49 9.99
CA PHE A 192 -5.32 -5.28 10.78
C PHE A 192 -4.33 -5.50 11.93
N LYS A 193 -3.14 -4.91 11.80
CA LYS A 193 -2.15 -4.79 12.89
C LYS A 193 -2.32 -3.47 13.67
N HIS A 194 -2.90 -2.46 13.02
CA HIS A 194 -3.34 -1.20 13.61
C HIS A 194 -4.83 -0.98 13.30
N ILE A 195 -5.58 -0.42 14.24
CA ILE A 195 -6.98 -0.04 14.03
C ILE A 195 -7.24 1.40 14.50
N SER A 196 -7.71 2.23 13.57
CA SER A 196 -8.18 3.59 13.83
C SER A 196 -9.71 3.70 13.73
N SER A 197 -10.28 4.84 14.12
CA SER A 197 -11.70 5.13 13.88
C SER A 197 -12.07 5.09 12.39
N ALA A 198 -11.15 5.46 11.50
CA ALA A 198 -11.34 5.44 10.05
C ALA A 198 -11.40 4.02 9.47
N ALA A 199 -10.89 3.02 10.20
CA ALA A 199 -10.93 1.61 9.79
C ALA A 199 -12.31 0.98 9.97
N LEU A 200 -13.14 1.46 10.92
CA LEU A 200 -14.45 0.86 11.22
C LEU A 200 -15.37 0.77 9.99
N PRO A 201 -15.52 1.81 9.14
CA PRO A 201 -16.29 1.71 7.91
C PRO A 201 -15.77 0.62 6.95
N LEU A 202 -14.45 0.45 6.84
CA LEU A 202 -13.88 -0.64 6.03
C LEU A 202 -14.21 -2.01 6.64
N ILE A 203 -14.00 -2.18 7.94
CA ILE A 203 -14.29 -3.45 8.64
C ILE A 203 -15.77 -3.82 8.52
N ALA A 204 -16.68 -2.85 8.67
CA ALA A 204 -18.10 -3.05 8.48
C ALA A 204 -18.44 -3.49 7.03
N LEU A 205 -17.83 -2.84 6.04
CA LEU A 205 -18.02 -3.16 4.63
C LEU A 205 -17.44 -4.54 4.27
N LEU A 206 -16.26 -4.89 4.77
CA LEU A 206 -15.67 -6.22 4.60
C LEU A 206 -16.59 -7.29 5.18
N HIS A 207 -17.14 -7.07 6.37
CA HIS A 207 -18.09 -7.99 7.00
C HIS A 207 -19.37 -8.16 6.18
N GLU A 208 -19.97 -7.04 5.72
CA GLU A 208 -21.16 -7.05 4.86
C GLU A 208 -20.93 -7.85 3.57
N LYS A 209 -19.72 -7.72 2.98
CA LYS A 209 -19.32 -8.41 1.75
C LYS A 209 -18.80 -9.84 1.99
N GLY A 210 -18.80 -10.34 3.23
CA GLY A 210 -18.31 -11.67 3.57
C GLY A 210 -16.80 -11.86 3.34
N ARG A 211 -16.01 -10.78 3.38
CA ARG A 211 -14.55 -10.82 3.25
C ARG A 211 -13.91 -11.21 4.59
N ASN A 212 -12.79 -11.92 4.50
CA ASN A 212 -12.10 -12.40 5.69
C ASN A 212 -11.37 -11.23 6.38
N ILE A 213 -11.69 -11.00 7.64
CA ILE A 213 -11.11 -9.95 8.49
C ILE A 213 -10.25 -10.65 9.54
N LEU A 214 -8.98 -10.29 9.61
CA LEU A 214 -8.08 -10.77 10.66
C LEU A 214 -7.54 -9.58 11.44
N ILE A 215 -7.72 -9.61 12.76
CA ILE A 215 -7.07 -8.66 13.66
C ILE A 215 -5.94 -9.40 14.36
N ALA A 216 -4.73 -8.83 14.28
CA ALA A 216 -3.53 -9.39 14.89
C ALA A 216 -3.72 -9.53 16.40
N GLU A 217 -3.10 -10.55 17.01
CA GLU A 217 -3.15 -10.72 18.47
C GLU A 217 -2.57 -9.49 19.19
N HIS A 218 -1.46 -8.94 18.69
CA HIS A 218 -0.96 -7.62 19.09
C HIS A 218 -1.51 -6.56 18.13
N CYS A 219 -2.54 -5.85 18.56
CA CYS A 219 -3.16 -4.80 17.73
C CYS A 219 -2.97 -3.42 18.38
N THR A 220 -2.35 -2.50 17.64
CA THR A 220 -2.26 -1.11 18.09
C THR A 220 -3.52 -0.33 17.73
N PHE A 221 -3.82 0.74 18.46
CA PHE A 221 -4.92 1.65 18.14
C PHE A 221 -4.66 3.08 18.64
N ALA A 222 -5.29 4.05 17.99
CA ALA A 222 -5.24 5.46 18.35
C ALA A 222 -6.64 5.97 18.75
N LEU A 223 -7.05 5.73 20.01
CA LEU A 223 -8.34 6.18 20.51
C LEU A 223 -8.23 6.81 21.90
N TYR A 224 -8.96 7.92 22.08
CA TYR A 224 -9.21 8.48 23.41
C TYR A 224 -10.05 7.50 24.25
N VAL A 225 -9.73 7.40 25.55
CA VAL A 225 -10.43 6.49 26.49
C VAL A 225 -11.95 6.67 26.49
N LYS A 226 -12.42 7.92 26.38
CA LYS A 226 -13.86 8.24 26.32
C LYS A 226 -14.59 7.60 25.12
N ASN A 227 -13.87 7.31 24.03
CA ASN A 227 -14.43 6.75 22.79
C ASN A 227 -14.30 5.22 22.73
N MET A 228 -13.52 4.59 23.61
CA MET A 228 -13.23 3.15 23.54
C MET A 228 -14.48 2.28 23.61
N LYS A 229 -15.41 2.59 24.52
CA LYS A 229 -16.61 1.75 24.74
C LYS A 229 -17.48 1.68 23.49
N SER A 230 -17.78 2.83 22.87
CA SER A 230 -18.57 2.87 21.64
C SER A 230 -17.82 2.23 20.48
N PHE A 231 -16.51 2.49 20.37
CA PHE A 231 -15.65 1.92 19.35
C PHE A 231 -15.64 0.38 19.38
N PHE A 232 -15.26 -0.22 20.51
CA PHE A 232 -15.20 -1.68 20.64
C PHE A 232 -16.59 -2.33 20.51
N THR A 233 -17.64 -1.67 21.00
CA THR A 233 -19.02 -2.15 20.79
C THR A 233 -19.36 -2.24 19.30
N SER A 234 -18.88 -1.29 18.49
CA SER A 234 -19.06 -1.33 17.03
C SER A 234 -18.18 -2.41 16.39
N LEU A 235 -16.89 -2.46 16.74
CA LEU A 235 -15.93 -3.42 16.17
C LEU A 235 -16.40 -4.87 16.33
N LYS A 236 -16.88 -5.22 17.53
CA LYS A 236 -17.41 -6.54 17.88
C LYS A 236 -18.61 -7.00 17.06
N LYS A 237 -19.32 -6.09 16.39
CA LYS A 237 -20.44 -6.47 15.52
C LYS A 237 -19.97 -7.10 14.22
N HIS A 238 -18.71 -6.87 13.84
CA HIS A 238 -18.20 -7.19 12.51
C HIS A 238 -17.10 -8.25 12.54
N THR A 239 -16.41 -8.44 13.67
CA THR A 239 -15.32 -9.40 13.80
C THR A 239 -15.15 -9.86 15.24
N ASP A 240 -14.66 -11.08 15.42
CA ASP A 240 -14.19 -11.54 16.72
C ASP A 240 -12.89 -10.79 17.09
N ILE A 241 -12.82 -10.41 18.37
CA ILE A 241 -11.67 -9.72 18.98
C ILE A 241 -11.34 -10.33 20.34
N SER A 242 -11.91 -11.48 20.67
CA SER A 242 -11.73 -12.12 21.97
C SER A 242 -10.29 -12.56 22.22
N HIS A 243 -9.54 -12.86 21.15
CA HIS A 243 -8.11 -13.22 21.20
C HIS A 243 -7.17 -12.00 21.26
N VAL A 244 -7.65 -10.81 20.90
CA VAL A 244 -6.82 -9.63 20.63
C VAL A 244 -6.42 -8.90 21.91
N GLN A 245 -5.13 -8.59 22.02
CA GLN A 245 -4.55 -7.64 22.97
C GLN A 245 -4.37 -6.27 22.31
N PHE A 246 -4.91 -5.23 22.95
CA PHE A 246 -4.93 -3.88 22.39
C PHE A 246 -3.91 -2.95 23.05
N TYR A 247 -3.11 -2.27 22.24
CA TYR A 247 -2.02 -1.40 22.66
C TYR A 247 -2.20 0.03 22.14
N ASN A 248 -1.87 1.02 22.95
CA ASN A 248 -1.81 2.40 22.49
C ASN A 248 -0.63 2.58 21.52
N CYS A 249 -0.89 3.06 20.31
CA CYS A 249 0.14 3.20 19.27
C CYS A 249 1.28 4.17 19.62
N TYR A 250 1.08 5.15 20.50
CA TYR A 250 2.11 6.15 20.81
C TYR A 250 3.19 5.62 21.75
N HIS A 251 2.86 4.68 22.64
CA HIS A 251 3.75 4.26 23.74
C HIS A 251 3.79 2.74 23.91
N ASP A 252 3.23 2.00 22.95
CA ASP A 252 3.05 0.54 22.96
C ASP A 252 2.56 0.00 24.32
N ARG A 253 1.64 0.74 24.94
CA ARG A 253 1.15 0.42 26.29
C ARG A 253 -0.17 -0.33 26.20
N HIS A 254 -0.23 -1.51 26.80
CA HIS A 254 -1.45 -2.33 26.83
C HIS A 254 -2.63 -1.56 27.45
N ILE A 255 -3.83 -1.70 26.87
CA ILE A 255 -5.06 -0.96 27.27
C ILE A 255 -5.41 -1.13 28.74
N GLY A 256 -5.13 -2.31 29.29
CA GLY A 256 -5.32 -2.63 30.70
C GLY A 256 -4.39 -1.88 31.65
N ALA A 257 -3.25 -1.37 31.18
CA ALA A 257 -2.26 -0.73 32.06
C ALA A 257 -2.56 0.74 32.37
N TYR A 258 -3.26 1.45 31.47
CA TYR A 258 -3.47 2.91 31.59
C TYR A 258 -4.93 3.33 31.71
N THR A 259 -5.89 2.43 31.48
CA THR A 259 -7.31 2.75 31.65
C THR A 259 -7.75 2.61 33.11
N GLY A 260 -8.78 3.36 33.51
CA GLY A 260 -9.36 3.27 34.85
C GLY A 260 -10.07 1.94 35.09
N ILE A 261 -10.22 1.55 36.36
CA ILE A 261 -10.83 0.25 36.77
C ILE A 261 -12.19 -0.02 36.12
N GLU A 262 -13.04 1.00 35.98
CA GLU A 262 -14.38 0.83 35.39
C GLU A 262 -14.33 0.56 33.88
N THR A 263 -13.28 0.99 33.19
CA THR A 263 -13.02 0.61 31.79
C THR A 263 -12.47 -0.80 31.72
N VAL A 264 -11.53 -1.19 32.59
CA VAL A 264 -11.01 -2.56 32.66
C VAL A 264 -12.12 -3.57 32.92
N LYS A 265 -12.96 -3.35 33.94
CA LYS A 265 -14.15 -4.17 34.19
C LYS A 265 -15.08 -4.21 32.98
N TRP A 266 -15.21 -3.09 32.25
CA TRP A 266 -16.01 -3.02 31.03
C TRP A 266 -15.40 -3.84 29.87
N LEU A 267 -14.07 -3.89 29.73
CA LEU A 267 -13.41 -4.71 28.70
C LEU A 267 -13.64 -6.19 28.99
N ILE A 268 -13.30 -6.63 30.20
CA ILE A 268 -13.48 -8.01 30.68
C ILE A 268 -14.94 -8.45 30.52
N ARG A 269 -15.89 -7.61 30.94
CA ARG A 269 -17.32 -7.97 30.86
C ARG A 269 -17.86 -8.11 29.45
N ASN A 270 -17.17 -7.54 28.48
CA ASN A 270 -17.51 -7.62 27.08
C ASN A 270 -16.59 -8.59 26.33
N GLY A 271 -15.83 -9.45 27.01
CA GLY A 271 -15.00 -10.46 26.38
C GLY A 271 -13.87 -9.87 25.53
N ILE A 272 -13.36 -8.69 25.91
CA ILE A 272 -12.14 -8.12 25.34
C ILE A 272 -11.01 -8.52 26.27
N ARG A 273 -10.01 -9.21 25.73
CA ARG A 273 -8.89 -9.74 26.51
C ARG A 273 -8.11 -8.60 27.16
N VAL A 274 -7.76 -8.80 28.42
CA VAL A 274 -6.84 -7.95 29.16
C VAL A 274 -5.86 -8.89 29.85
N ASP A 275 -4.57 -8.74 29.55
CA ASP A 275 -3.53 -9.64 30.04
C ASP A 275 -3.44 -9.63 31.58
N ASP A 276 -3.41 -10.80 32.20
CA ASP A 276 -3.37 -10.98 33.65
C ASP A 276 -2.10 -10.39 34.27
N ASP A 277 -0.95 -10.50 33.59
CA ASP A 277 0.31 -9.93 34.08
C ASP A 277 0.25 -8.42 34.09
N ILE A 278 -0.43 -7.82 33.10
CA ILE A 278 -0.73 -6.39 33.07
C ILE A 278 -1.67 -6.01 34.22
N LEU A 279 -2.67 -6.84 34.53
CA LEU A 279 -3.61 -6.57 35.62
C LEU A 279 -2.94 -6.64 37.01
N ARG A 280 -2.02 -7.60 37.22
CA ARG A 280 -1.27 -7.75 38.47
C ARG A 280 -0.39 -6.55 38.81
N GLN A 281 0.11 -5.85 37.79
CA GLN A 281 0.96 -4.67 37.97
C GLN A 281 0.16 -3.40 38.36
N ARG A 282 -1.17 -3.45 38.36
CA ARG A 282 -2.01 -2.30 38.69
C ARG A 282 -2.11 -2.08 40.19
N ALA A 283 -2.15 -0.82 40.61
CA ALA A 283 -2.39 -0.45 42.02
C ALA A 283 -3.77 -0.90 42.54
N ASP A 284 -4.73 -1.15 41.65
CA ASP A 284 -6.08 -1.63 41.96
C ASP A 284 -6.30 -3.10 41.57
N SER A 285 -5.22 -3.89 41.42
CA SER A 285 -5.22 -5.30 41.01
C SER A 285 -6.23 -6.15 41.81
N ASP A 286 -6.22 -6.07 43.15
CA ASP A 286 -7.12 -6.86 44.01
C ASP A 286 -8.60 -6.67 43.63
N LYS A 287 -9.00 -5.42 43.38
CA LYS A 287 -10.39 -5.09 43.01
C LYS A 287 -10.76 -5.62 41.62
N VAL A 288 -9.79 -5.76 40.72
CA VAL A 288 -10.00 -6.34 39.39
C VAL A 288 -10.15 -7.86 39.48
N PHE A 289 -9.27 -8.55 40.20
CA PHE A 289 -9.33 -10.00 40.36
C PHE A 289 -10.54 -10.46 41.19
N ASP A 290 -10.97 -9.68 42.20
CA ASP A 290 -12.25 -9.89 42.89
C ASP A 290 -13.44 -9.83 41.91
N TYR A 291 -13.40 -8.88 40.97
CA TYR A 291 -14.42 -8.74 39.95
C TYR A 291 -14.43 -9.92 38.96
N ILE A 292 -13.25 -10.36 38.50
CA ILE A 292 -13.09 -11.53 37.61
C ILE A 292 -13.65 -12.78 38.30
N THR A 293 -13.19 -13.08 39.51
CA THR A 293 -13.65 -14.23 40.30
C THR A 293 -15.16 -14.19 40.52
N GLY A 294 -15.69 -13.02 40.88
CA GLY A 294 -17.12 -12.82 41.06
C GLY A 294 -17.94 -13.03 39.78
N ARG A 295 -17.35 -12.79 38.61
CA ARG A 295 -17.97 -13.02 37.30
C ARG A 295 -17.93 -14.49 36.91
N GLU A 296 -16.78 -15.15 37.03
CA GLU A 296 -16.63 -16.58 36.76
C GLU A 296 -17.61 -17.41 37.58
N LYS A 297 -17.76 -17.07 38.88
CA LYS A 297 -18.77 -17.68 39.75
C LYS A 297 -20.20 -17.48 39.22
N LYS A 298 -20.53 -16.28 38.73
CA LYS A 298 -21.86 -16.00 38.15
C LYS A 298 -22.11 -16.77 36.86
N ASP A 299 -21.12 -16.87 35.99
CA ASP A 299 -21.24 -17.56 34.72
C ASP A 299 -21.29 -19.09 34.93
N PHE A 300 -20.50 -19.64 35.85
CA PHE A 300 -20.61 -21.03 36.31
C PHE A 300 -22.02 -21.35 36.85
N LEU A 301 -22.58 -20.47 37.70
CA LEU A 301 -23.92 -20.64 38.25
C LEU A 301 -25.04 -20.57 37.20
N LYS A 302 -24.86 -19.84 36.10
CA LYS A 302 -25.81 -19.84 34.97
C LYS A 302 -25.82 -21.18 34.25
N ILE A 303 -24.64 -21.75 34.00
CA ILE A 303 -24.50 -23.04 33.32
C ILE A 303 -25.13 -24.16 34.16
N MET A 304 -25.01 -24.12 35.49
CA MET A 304 -25.59 -25.13 36.37
C MET A 304 -27.12 -25.05 36.57
N LYS A 305 -27.81 -24.00 36.09
CA LYS A 305 -29.27 -23.88 36.18
C LYS A 305 -29.90 -24.27 34.83
N PRO A 306 -30.34 -25.52 34.62
CA PRO A 306 -31.11 -25.86 33.41
C PRO A 306 -32.42 -25.08 33.40
N GLU A 307 -32.86 -24.66 32.22
CA GLU A 307 -34.13 -23.96 32.01
C GLU A 307 -35.28 -24.75 32.66
N ILE A 308 -35.83 -24.21 33.75
CA ILE A 308 -37.07 -24.73 34.33
C ILE A 308 -38.18 -24.37 33.35
N ILE A 309 -38.60 -25.31 32.51
CA ILE A 309 -39.82 -25.19 31.71
C ILE A 309 -40.97 -24.99 32.69
N HIS A 310 -41.43 -23.75 32.84
CA HIS A 310 -42.62 -23.47 33.63
C HIS A 310 -43.84 -24.06 32.93
N SER A 311 -44.45 -25.07 33.54
CA SER A 311 -45.69 -25.69 33.08
C SER A 311 -46.78 -24.62 32.88
N PRO A 312 -47.62 -24.71 31.83
CA PRO A 312 -48.62 -23.69 31.55
C PRO A 312 -49.58 -23.56 32.73
N LYS A 313 -49.70 -22.34 33.27
CA LYS A 313 -50.70 -22.03 34.30
C LYS A 313 -52.09 -22.28 33.73
N ARG A 314 -52.81 -23.27 34.27
CA ARG A 314 -54.23 -23.49 33.98
C ARG A 314 -55.00 -22.20 34.28
N LYS A 315 -55.55 -21.54 33.26
CA LYS A 315 -56.57 -20.51 33.45
C LYS A 315 -57.76 -21.18 34.12
N ARG A 316 -58.14 -20.68 35.30
CA ARG A 316 -59.42 -21.05 35.92
C ARG A 316 -60.54 -20.47 35.06
N MET A 317 -61.42 -21.35 34.56
CA MET A 317 -62.72 -20.99 34.02
C MET A 317 -63.63 -20.52 35.15
#